data_AF-A0A7L3A3R6-F1
#
_entry.id   AF-A0A7L3A3R6-F1
#
_cell.length_a   1.000
_cell.length_b   1.000
_cell.length_c   1.000
_cell.angle_alpha   90.00
_cell.angle_beta   90.00
_cell.angle_gamma   90.00
#
_symmetry.space_group_name_H-M   'P 1'
#
loop_
_entity.id
_entity.type
_entity.pdbx_description
1 polymer ?
#
loop_
_entity_poly.entity_id
_entity_poly.type
_entity_poly.pdbx_seq_one_letter_code
_entity_poly.pdbx_strand_id
1 'polypeptide(L)'
;LSDLSSSGAEQQKLIVDTHNALRREVKPTASNMMKMEWCPAAAKNAQNWANQCTLRHSPPNLRRTNVMCGENIFISSVPLSWSIVLQAWYNEGENFEYGTGAKRKGAVFGHYTQV
;
A
#
# COMPACT_ATOMS: atom_id res chain seq x y z
N LEU A 1 -15.61 7.25 12.31
CA LEU A 1 -15.38 6.36 11.13
C LEU A 1 -15.29 7.15 9.83
N SER A 2 -16.11 8.20 9.64
CA SER A 2 -15.93 9.18 8.55
C SER A 2 -14.48 9.64 8.40
N ASP A 3 -13.82 9.87 9.53
CA ASP A 3 -12.48 10.46 9.59
C ASP A 3 -11.38 9.52 9.08
N LEU A 4 -11.68 8.23 8.87
CA LEU A 4 -10.76 7.23 8.30
C LEU A 4 -11.04 6.96 6.83
N SER A 5 -12.12 7.51 6.26
CA SER A 5 -12.53 7.24 4.89
C SER A 5 -11.53 7.83 3.89
N SER A 6 -11.04 7.01 2.98
CA SER A 6 -10.20 7.43 1.85
C SER A 6 -10.95 8.26 0.79
N SER A 7 -12.27 8.48 0.97
CA SER A 7 -13.01 9.45 0.16
C SER A 7 -12.71 10.91 0.55
N GLY A 8 -12.24 11.15 1.78
CA GLY A 8 -11.90 12.48 2.28
C GLY A 8 -10.52 12.96 1.81
N ALA A 9 -10.44 14.21 1.37
CA ALA A 9 -9.20 14.78 0.82
C ALA A 9 -8.03 14.76 1.82
N GLU A 10 -8.31 14.95 3.12
CA GLU A 10 -7.28 14.88 4.18
C GLU A 10 -6.68 13.48 4.31
N GLN A 11 -7.50 12.43 4.22
CA GLN A 11 -7.02 11.05 4.27
C GLN A 11 -6.25 10.68 3.01
N GLN A 12 -6.72 11.10 1.83
CA GLN A 12 -5.98 10.91 0.57
C GLN A 12 -4.59 11.55 0.63
N LYS A 13 -4.52 12.78 1.15
CA LYS A 13 -3.27 13.50 1.37
C LYS A 13 -2.36 12.76 2.37
N LEU A 14 -2.90 12.35 3.52
CA LEU A 14 -2.16 11.59 4.52
C LEU A 14 -1.55 10.30 3.92
N ILE A 15 -2.34 9.55 3.16
CA ILE A 15 -1.88 8.30 2.52
C ILE A 15 -0.72 8.57 1.57
N VAL A 16 -0.89 9.53 0.66
CA VAL A 16 0.14 9.85 -0.36
C VAL A 16 1.40 10.42 0.29
N ASP A 17 1.26 11.34 1.24
CA ASP A 17 2.41 11.95 1.92
C ASP A 17 3.19 10.92 2.75
N THR A 18 2.49 9.99 3.41
CA THR A 18 3.12 8.91 4.19
C THR A 18 3.91 7.96 3.28
N HIS A 19 3.32 7.51 2.16
CA HIS A 19 4.07 6.70 1.17
C HIS A 19 5.32 7.44 0.69
N ASN A 20 5.18 8.72 0.32
CA ASN A 20 6.30 9.52 -0.17
C ASN A 20 7.36 9.79 0.91
N ALA A 21 7.00 9.83 2.19
CA ALA A 21 7.97 9.91 3.28
C ALA A 21 8.78 8.61 3.38
N LEU A 22 8.10 7.46 3.44
CA LEU A 22 8.73 6.14 3.51
C LEU A 22 9.65 5.87 2.30
N ARG A 23 9.18 6.20 1.09
CA ARG A 23 9.95 6.08 -0.16
C ARG A 23 11.24 6.92 -0.18
N ARG A 24 11.29 8.02 0.58
CA ARG A 24 12.51 8.86 0.73
C ARG A 24 13.50 8.27 1.72
N GLU A 25 13.06 7.42 2.64
CA GLU A 25 13.87 6.88 3.74
C GLU A 25 14.54 5.54 3.41
N VAL A 26 14.26 4.97 2.23
CA VAL A 26 14.77 3.66 1.81
C VAL A 26 16.29 3.55 1.91
N LYS A 27 16.76 2.36 2.32
CA LYS A 27 18.17 1.99 2.38
C LYS A 27 18.37 0.65 1.65
N PRO A 28 19.30 0.56 0.67
CA PRO A 28 20.12 1.65 0.12
C PRO A 28 19.26 2.71 -0.59
N THR A 29 19.83 3.91 -0.79
CA THR A 29 19.10 5.02 -1.42
C THR A 29 18.77 4.72 -2.88
N ALA A 30 17.56 5.04 -3.30
CA ALA A 30 17.12 4.89 -4.68
C ALA A 30 17.42 6.15 -5.52
N SER A 31 17.94 5.98 -6.73
CA SER A 31 18.26 7.09 -7.65
C SER A 31 17.10 7.49 -8.56
N ASN A 32 16.06 6.66 -8.66
CA ASN A 32 14.93 6.81 -9.58
C ASN A 32 13.56 6.57 -8.90
N MET A 33 13.48 6.78 -7.58
CA MET A 33 12.23 6.60 -6.85
C MET A 33 11.22 7.68 -7.23
N MET A 34 10.17 7.29 -7.97
CA MET A 34 9.12 8.22 -8.37
C MET A 34 8.29 8.67 -7.16
N LYS A 35 7.89 9.95 -7.18
CA LYS A 35 6.91 10.50 -6.24
C LYS A 35 5.52 9.96 -6.58
N MET A 36 4.80 9.46 -5.58
CA MET A 36 3.42 9.00 -5.71
C MET A 36 2.44 10.17 -5.66
N GLU A 37 1.31 9.98 -6.35
CA GLU A 37 0.16 10.88 -6.35
C GLU A 37 -1.13 10.05 -6.21
N TRP A 38 -2.20 10.70 -5.77
CA TRP A 38 -3.50 10.04 -5.64
C TRP A 38 -4.09 9.74 -7.03
N CYS A 39 -4.55 8.51 -7.26
CA CYS A 39 -5.18 8.11 -8.50
C CYS A 39 -6.68 7.80 -8.29
N PRO A 40 -7.60 8.67 -8.75
CA PRO A 40 -9.04 8.45 -8.58
C PRO A 40 -9.56 7.14 -9.19
N ALA A 41 -9.00 6.72 -10.33
CA ALA A 41 -9.39 5.47 -10.98
C ALA A 41 -9.00 4.23 -10.15
N ALA A 42 -7.80 4.24 -9.57
CA ALA A 42 -7.35 3.17 -8.67
C ALA A 42 -8.19 3.15 -7.38
N ALA A 43 -8.50 4.31 -6.81
CA ALA A 43 -9.35 4.43 -5.63
C ALA A 43 -10.75 3.85 -5.87
N LYS A 44 -11.35 4.10 -7.04
CA LYS A 44 -12.63 3.53 -7.43
C LYS A 44 -12.58 2.00 -7.51
N ASN A 45 -11.54 1.44 -8.15
CA ASN A 45 -11.35 -0.01 -8.22
C ASN A 45 -11.19 -0.63 -6.82
N ALA A 46 -10.37 -0.01 -5.97
CA ALA A 46 -10.14 -0.45 -4.60
C ALA A 46 -11.43 -0.43 -3.76
N GLN A 47 -12.23 0.65 -3.85
CA GLN A 47 -13.52 0.74 -3.16
C GLN A 47 -14.51 -0.34 -3.62
N ASN A 48 -14.59 -0.58 -4.94
CA ASN A 48 -15.45 -1.62 -5.50
C ASN A 48 -15.08 -3.01 -4.97
N TRP A 49 -13.79 -3.29 -4.81
CA TRP A 49 -13.33 -4.57 -4.26
C TRP A 49 -13.52 -4.67 -2.75
N ALA A 50 -13.15 -3.62 -2.00
CA ALA A 50 -13.29 -3.58 -0.55
C ALA A 50 -14.76 -3.79 -0.11
N ASN A 51 -15.71 -3.24 -0.86
CA ASN A 51 -17.15 -3.40 -0.60
C ASN A 51 -17.66 -4.84 -0.72
N GLN A 52 -16.92 -5.75 -1.37
CA GLN A 52 -17.31 -7.16 -1.43
C GLN A 52 -17.02 -7.92 -0.13
N CYS A 53 -16.24 -7.35 0.78
CA CYS A 53 -15.94 -7.93 2.10
C CYS A 53 -15.37 -9.36 2.05
N THR A 54 -14.62 -9.71 0.99
CA THR A 54 -14.11 -11.08 0.75
C THR A 54 -12.80 -11.39 1.48
N LEU A 55 -12.17 -10.38 2.10
CA LEU A 55 -10.93 -10.45 2.87
C LEU A 55 -9.76 -11.13 2.12
N ARG A 56 -9.70 -10.93 0.80
CA ARG A 56 -8.66 -11.48 -0.07
C ARG A 56 -8.28 -10.50 -1.17
N HIS A 57 -7.21 -10.80 -1.88
CA HIS A 57 -6.79 -10.04 -3.04
C HIS A 57 -7.80 -10.09 -4.19
N SER A 58 -7.94 -8.98 -4.92
CA SER A 58 -8.79 -8.91 -6.12
C SER A 58 -8.20 -9.67 -7.31
N PRO A 59 -9.02 -10.20 -8.22
CA PRO A 59 -8.54 -10.68 -9.51
C PRO A 59 -7.77 -9.58 -10.28
N PRO A 60 -6.63 -9.87 -10.93
CA PRO A 60 -5.81 -8.85 -11.60
C PRO A 60 -6.56 -8.00 -12.63
N ASN A 61 -7.51 -8.58 -13.35
CA ASN A 61 -8.33 -7.87 -14.34
C ASN A 61 -9.22 -6.77 -13.72
N LEU A 62 -9.55 -6.87 -12.43
CA LEU A 62 -10.32 -5.85 -11.70
C LEU A 62 -9.46 -4.69 -11.19
N ARG A 63 -8.13 -4.81 -11.26
CA ARG A 63 -7.19 -3.77 -10.82
C ARG A 63 -6.79 -2.83 -11.94
N ARG A 64 -7.21 -3.10 -13.18
CA ARG A 64 -6.79 -2.33 -14.35
C ARG A 64 -7.41 -0.93 -14.35
N THR A 65 -6.58 0.07 -14.55
CA THR A 65 -6.97 1.45 -14.88
C THR A 65 -6.67 1.69 -16.37
N ASN A 66 -5.87 2.70 -16.72
CA ASN A 66 -5.20 2.76 -18.01
C ASN A 66 -4.02 1.76 -18.09
N VAL A 67 -3.51 1.31 -16.95
CA VAL A 67 -2.43 0.33 -16.81
C VAL A 67 -2.85 -0.80 -15.86
N MET A 68 -2.07 -1.88 -15.80
CA MET A 68 -2.22 -2.89 -14.76
C MET A 68 -1.69 -2.32 -13.42
N CYS A 69 -2.44 -2.51 -12.34
CA CYS A 69 -2.07 -2.02 -11.01
C CYS A 69 -1.83 -3.17 -10.01
N GLY A 70 -0.96 -2.92 -9.04
CA GLY A 70 -0.77 -3.79 -7.86
C GLY A 70 -1.89 -3.62 -6.83
N GLU A 71 -1.75 -4.28 -5.67
CA GLU A 71 -2.68 -4.18 -4.56
C GLU A 71 -2.01 -4.62 -3.25
N ASN A 72 -2.10 -3.78 -2.21
CA ASN A 72 -1.87 -4.17 -0.82
C ASN A 72 -3.22 -4.21 -0.10
N ILE A 73 -3.42 -5.19 0.79
CA ILE A 73 -4.63 -5.32 1.61
C ILE A 73 -4.28 -5.36 3.09
N PHE A 74 -5.18 -4.86 3.93
CA PHE A 74 -5.05 -4.91 5.38
C PHE A 74 -6.40 -5.27 5.99
N ILE A 75 -6.40 -6.19 6.97
CA ILE A 75 -7.61 -6.72 7.59
C ILE A 75 -7.43 -6.60 9.11
N SER A 76 -8.45 -6.07 9.80
CA SER A 76 -8.43 -5.84 11.25
C SER A 76 -9.81 -6.08 11.84
N SER A 77 -9.86 -6.51 13.10
CA SER A 77 -11.08 -6.57 13.90
C SER A 77 -11.47 -5.21 14.51
N VAL A 78 -10.57 -4.23 14.48
CA VAL A 78 -10.80 -2.87 14.97
C VAL A 78 -10.44 -1.82 13.90
N PRO A 79 -11.10 -0.66 13.88
CA PRO A 79 -10.70 0.43 13.00
C PRO A 79 -9.28 0.91 13.32
N LEU A 80 -8.43 1.03 12.30
CA LEU A 80 -7.07 1.55 12.42
C LEU A 80 -6.89 2.75 11.50
N SER A 81 -5.99 3.65 11.89
CA SER A 81 -5.61 4.78 11.03
C SER A 81 -4.77 4.31 9.84
N TRP A 82 -4.83 5.07 8.74
CA TRP A 82 -3.99 4.81 7.57
C TRP A 82 -2.50 4.80 7.90
N SER A 83 -2.02 5.67 8.80
CA SER A 83 -0.63 5.68 9.24
C SER A 83 -0.20 4.34 9.85
N ILE A 84 -1.04 3.70 10.66
CA ILE A 84 -0.75 2.37 11.24
C ILE A 84 -0.68 1.31 10.14
N VAL A 85 -1.63 1.31 9.20
CA VAL A 85 -1.68 0.34 8.10
C VAL A 85 -0.46 0.45 7.19
N LEU A 86 -0.11 1.67 6.79
CA LEU A 86 1.04 1.95 5.92
C LEU A 86 2.36 1.56 6.58
N GLN A 87 2.51 1.87 7.87
CA GLN A 87 3.69 1.47 8.62
C GLN A 87 3.78 -0.05 8.75
N ALA A 88 2.67 -0.75 8.97
CA ALA A 88 2.65 -2.21 9.05
C ALA A 88 3.12 -2.86 7.74
N TRP A 89 2.67 -2.37 6.59
CA TRP A 89 3.17 -2.81 5.28
C TRP A 89 4.66 -2.51 5.10
N TYR A 90 5.12 -1.33 5.49
CA TYR A 90 6.53 -0.95 5.37
C TYR A 90 7.45 -1.74 6.30
N ASN A 91 6.99 -2.10 7.49
CA ASN A 91 7.77 -2.87 8.47
C ASN A 91 8.16 -4.27 7.98
N GLU A 92 7.52 -4.80 6.92
CA GLU A 92 8.00 -6.03 6.30
C GLU A 92 9.42 -5.91 5.73
N GLY A 93 9.93 -4.68 5.52
CA GLY A 93 11.31 -4.40 5.15
C GLY A 93 12.34 -4.96 6.14
N GLU A 94 11.96 -5.20 7.39
CA GLU A 94 12.81 -5.92 8.35
C GLU A 94 13.19 -7.32 7.86
N ASN A 95 12.32 -7.96 7.06
CA ASN A 95 12.55 -9.27 6.48
C ASN A 95 13.14 -9.23 5.05
N PHE A 96 13.44 -8.05 4.51
CA PHE A 96 13.92 -7.86 3.14
C PHE A 96 15.38 -7.41 3.10
N GLU A 97 16.15 -7.99 2.18
CA GLU A 97 17.50 -7.58 1.84
C GLU A 97 17.57 -7.18 0.36
N TYR A 98 18.00 -5.95 0.10
CA TYR A 98 18.14 -5.44 -1.25
C TYR A 98 19.14 -6.27 -2.05
N GLY A 99 18.78 -6.65 -3.29
CA GLY A 99 19.58 -7.50 -4.16
C GLY A 99 19.35 -9.01 -3.99
N THR A 100 18.85 -9.45 -2.83
CA THR A 100 18.64 -10.87 -2.53
C THR A 100 17.16 -11.23 -2.39
N GLY A 101 16.34 -10.36 -1.79
CA GLY A 101 14.94 -10.62 -1.46
C GLY A 101 14.75 -11.00 0.01
N ALA A 102 14.17 -12.17 0.28
CA ALA A 102 13.84 -12.57 1.65
C ALA A 102 15.10 -12.86 2.49
N LYS A 103 15.24 -12.24 3.67
CA LYS A 103 16.32 -12.56 4.64
C LYS A 103 16.21 -13.96 5.23
N ARG A 104 15.00 -14.51 5.27
CA ARG A 104 14.71 -15.86 5.75
C ARG A 104 13.69 -16.54 4.85
N LYS A 105 13.78 -17.87 4.73
CA LYS A 105 12.86 -18.66 3.92
C LYS A 105 11.42 -18.46 4.40
N GLY A 106 10.54 -18.10 3.49
CA GLY A 106 9.11 -17.90 3.76
C GLY A 106 8.75 -16.55 4.39
N ALA A 107 9.71 -15.62 4.54
CA ALA A 107 9.36 -14.27 4.95
C ALA A 107 8.50 -13.55 3.90
N VAL A 108 7.51 -12.80 4.39
CA VAL A 108 6.67 -11.91 3.58
C VAL A 108 7.28 -10.52 3.59
N PHE A 109 7.43 -9.94 2.40
CA PHE A 109 7.94 -8.58 2.18
C PHE A 109 7.28 -7.90 0.97
N GLY A 110 6.21 -8.52 0.45
CA GLY A 110 5.54 -8.06 -0.78
C GLY A 110 4.80 -6.75 -0.59
N HIS A 111 4.29 -6.46 0.61
CA HIS A 111 3.68 -5.17 0.87
C HIS A 111 4.74 -4.08 0.92
N TYR A 112 5.87 -4.34 1.59
CA TYR A 112 7.01 -3.41 1.65
C TYR A 112 7.56 -3.06 0.28
N THR A 113 7.81 -4.05 -0.59
CA THR A 113 8.36 -3.77 -1.93
C THR A 113 7.39 -3.05 -2.86
N GLN A 114 6.10 -3.00 -2.52
CA GLN A 114 5.09 -2.25 -3.26
C GLN A 114 4.91 -0.81 -2.74
N VAL A 115 5.25 -0.52 -1.48
CA VAL A 115 5.26 0.84 -0.89
C VAL A 115 6.38 1.69 -1.51
#